data_AF-A0A183P3R9-F1
#
_entry.id   AF-A0A183P3R9-F1
#
_cell.length_a   1.000
_cell.length_b   1.000
_cell.length_c   1.000
_cell.angle_alpha   90.00
_cell.angle_beta   90.00
_cell.angle_gamma   90.00
#
_symmetry.space_group_name_H-M   'P 1'
#
loop_
_entity.id
_entity.type
_entity.pdbx_description
1 polymer ?
#
loop_
_entity_poly.entity_id
_entity_poly.type
_entity_poly.pdbx_seq_one_letter_code
_entity_poly.pdbx_strand_id
1 'polypeptide(L)'
;MVFSYYLFTSISFCIHIYFSQNGCGQESLFRVIKAYSIHDPEVGYCQGSAFIVGLLLMQMPELNAFAVLVQLMNDYRLREMYKPSMMELGVCMYQLEQLIADNLPELYTHFRTQSFAPSLYASAWFLTLFSTILPIPCATRVMDFYIVEVCFYFLK
;
A
#
# COMPACT_ATOMS: atom_id res chain seq x y z
N MET A 1 9.54 21.81 3.61
CA MET A 1 9.51 21.65 2.14
C MET A 1 10.74 20.93 1.55
N VAL A 2 11.89 20.89 2.24
CA VAL A 2 13.12 20.20 1.74
C VAL A 2 13.13 18.69 2.04
N PHE A 3 12.36 18.23 3.04
CA PHE A 3 12.28 16.81 3.43
C PHE A 3 11.55 15.90 2.42
N SER A 4 10.79 16.46 1.48
CA SER A 4 10.01 15.68 0.50
C SER A 4 10.83 15.25 -0.73
N TYR A 5 11.96 15.91 -1.03
CA TYR A 5 12.72 15.64 -2.25
C TYR A 5 13.66 14.43 -2.10
N TYR A 6 14.25 14.22 -0.92
CA TYR A 6 15.19 13.11 -0.69
C TYR A 6 14.51 11.78 -0.36
N LEU A 7 13.29 11.80 0.17
CA LEU A 7 12.51 10.58 0.39
C LEU A 7 11.91 10.02 -0.92
N PHE A 8 11.69 10.89 -1.91
CA PHE A 8 11.15 10.53 -3.23
C PHE A 8 12.19 9.89 -4.16
N THR A 9 13.48 10.19 -4.01
CA THR A 9 14.54 9.67 -4.89
C THR A 9 15.04 8.27 -4.53
N SER A 10 14.79 7.78 -3.30
CA SER A 10 15.41 6.53 -2.82
C SER A 10 14.46 5.38 -2.51
N ILE A 11 13.14 5.53 -2.65
CA ILE A 11 12.20 4.43 -2.36
C ILE A 11 11.51 3.96 -3.64
N SER A 12 12.21 3.00 -4.26
CA SER A 12 11.66 1.75 -4.77
C SER A 12 10.63 1.79 -5.88
N PHE A 13 11.09 2.13 -7.08
CA PHE A 13 10.67 1.42 -8.29
C PHE A 13 11.88 1.20 -9.22
N CYS A 14 13.02 0.78 -8.67
CA CYS A 14 14.21 0.45 -9.48
C CYS A 14 14.03 -0.77 -10.39
N ILE A 15 12.88 -1.44 -10.37
CA ILE A 15 12.65 -2.69 -11.11
C ILE A 15 11.90 -2.47 -12.43
N HIS A 16 11.15 -1.36 -12.58
CA HIS A 16 10.37 -1.14 -13.80
C HIS A 16 10.88 0.06 -14.61
N ILE A 17 11.16 -0.17 -15.90
CA ILE A 17 11.75 0.81 -16.83
C ILE A 17 10.95 2.11 -16.92
N TYR A 18 9.64 2.06 -16.63
CA TYR A 18 8.74 3.21 -16.62
C TYR A 18 9.06 4.25 -15.52
N PHE A 19 9.70 3.83 -14.43
CA PHE A 19 10.10 4.67 -13.30
C PHE A 19 11.61 4.85 -13.21
N SER A 20 12.35 4.62 -14.30
CA SER A 20 13.78 4.96 -14.35
C SER A 20 14.00 6.44 -14.03
N GLN A 21 15.16 6.79 -13.48
CA GLN A 21 15.50 8.17 -13.12
C GLN A 21 15.22 9.13 -14.29
N ASN A 22 14.47 10.22 -14.02
CA ASN A 22 13.99 11.22 -15.00
C ASN A 22 12.98 10.71 -16.05
N GLY A 23 12.34 9.56 -15.83
CA GLY A 23 11.23 9.10 -16.66
C GLY A 23 9.91 9.85 -16.37
N CYS A 24 9.07 10.00 -17.39
CA CYS A 24 7.73 10.59 -17.27
C CYS A 24 6.85 9.94 -16.17
N GLY A 25 7.11 8.67 -15.82
CA GLY A 25 6.43 7.95 -14.75
C GLY A 25 6.70 8.51 -13.35
N GLN A 26 7.93 8.93 -13.04
CA GLN A 26 8.26 9.49 -11.71
C GLN A 26 7.57 10.83 -11.46
N GLU A 27 7.50 11.68 -12.49
CA GLU A 27 6.79 12.96 -12.36
C GLU A 27 5.28 12.76 -12.19
N SER A 28 4.69 11.83 -12.95
CA SER A 28 3.27 11.50 -12.84
C SER A 28 2.93 10.94 -11.45
N LEU A 29 3.78 10.05 -10.93
CA LEU A 29 3.68 9.53 -9.57
C LEU A 29 3.72 10.65 -8.52
N PHE A 30 4.68 11.56 -8.65
CA PHE A 30 4.80 12.71 -7.75
C PHE A 30 3.56 13.60 -7.79
N ARG A 31 3.04 13.93 -8.98
CA ARG A 31 1.84 14.76 -9.13
C ARG A 31 0.61 14.13 -8.49
N VAL A 32 0.38 12.83 -8.71
CA VAL A 32 -0.76 12.11 -8.13
C VAL A 32 -0.67 12.04 -6.61
N ILE A 33 0.49 11.65 -6.06
CA ILE A 33 0.70 11.59 -4.60
C ILE A 33 0.54 12.97 -3.98
N LYS A 34 1.14 14.00 -4.59
CA LYS A 34 1.04 15.37 -4.10
C LYS A 34 -0.42 15.84 -4.11
N ALA A 35 -1.14 15.62 -5.20
CA ALA A 35 -2.56 15.96 -5.29
C ALA A 35 -3.38 15.26 -4.20
N TYR A 36 -3.13 13.96 -3.97
CA TYR A 36 -3.82 13.21 -2.92
C TYR A 36 -3.50 13.74 -1.51
N SER A 37 -2.24 14.05 -1.22
CA SER A 37 -1.85 14.58 0.09
C SER A 37 -2.49 15.93 0.44
N ILE A 38 -2.89 16.69 -0.58
CA ILE A 38 -3.63 17.95 -0.43
C ILE A 38 -5.14 17.67 -0.32
N HIS A 39 -5.63 16.65 -1.03
CA HIS A 39 -7.03 16.25 -1.04
C HIS A 39 -7.49 15.66 0.31
N ASP A 40 -6.68 14.76 0.90
CA ASP A 40 -6.92 14.19 2.24
C ASP A 40 -5.75 14.52 3.18
N PRO A 41 -5.78 15.68 3.87
CA PRO A 41 -4.69 16.11 4.74
C PRO A 41 -4.61 15.31 6.05
N GLU A 42 -5.64 14.55 6.43
CA GLU A 42 -5.62 13.68 7.61
C GLU A 42 -4.63 12.53 7.40
N VAL A 43 -4.68 11.91 6.21
CA VAL A 43 -3.72 10.89 5.79
C VAL A 43 -2.43 11.52 5.30
N GLY A 44 -2.53 12.55 4.46
CA GLY A 44 -1.41 13.17 3.79
C GLY A 44 -0.67 12.19 2.87
N TYR A 45 0.66 12.14 2.99
CA TYR A 45 1.50 11.18 2.29
C TYR A 45 1.91 10.04 3.22
N CYS A 46 1.57 8.81 2.83
CA CYS A 46 2.11 7.60 3.45
C CYS A 46 3.08 6.91 2.48
N GLN A 47 4.25 6.47 2.97
CA GLN A 47 5.28 5.83 2.15
C GLN A 47 4.74 4.63 1.35
N GLY A 48 3.80 3.87 1.91
CA GLY A 48 3.21 2.72 1.25
C GLY A 48 2.33 3.07 0.05
N SER A 49 1.66 4.24 0.06
CA SER A 49 0.69 4.61 -0.97
C SER A 49 1.35 4.85 -2.34
N ALA A 50 2.64 5.22 -2.36
CA ALA A 50 3.37 5.43 -3.60
C ALA A 50 3.41 4.18 -4.49
N PHE A 51 3.46 2.99 -3.89
CA PHE A 51 3.49 1.76 -4.66
C PHE A 51 2.15 1.44 -5.32
N ILE A 52 1.04 1.74 -4.63
CA ILE A 52 -0.31 1.58 -5.16
C ILE A 52 -0.52 2.53 -6.33
N VAL A 53 -0.12 3.80 -6.18
CA VAL A 53 -0.16 4.77 -7.28
C VAL A 53 0.73 4.33 -8.45
N GLY A 54 1.90 3.76 -8.15
CA GLY A 54 2.79 3.18 -9.16
C GLY A 54 2.09 2.10 -9.99
N LEU A 55 1.41 1.16 -9.34
CA LEU A 55 0.63 0.12 -10.01
C LEU A 55 -0.51 0.69 -10.87
N LEU A 56 -1.24 1.68 -10.36
CA LEU A 56 -2.31 2.34 -11.11
C LEU A 56 -1.76 3.03 -12.37
N LEU A 57 -0.67 3.79 -12.25
CA LEU A 57 -0.05 4.49 -13.38
C LEU A 57 0.51 3.56 -14.46
N MET A 58 0.82 2.32 -14.12
CA MET A 58 1.20 1.31 -15.10
C MET A 58 0.01 0.79 -15.93
N GLN A 59 -1.22 0.99 -15.45
CA GLN A 59 -2.44 0.48 -16.07
C GLN A 59 -3.31 1.59 -16.69
N MET A 60 -3.22 2.83 -16.20
CA MET A 60 -4.09 3.93 -16.63
C MET A 60 -3.40 5.30 -16.62
N PRO A 61 -3.96 6.29 -17.34
CA PRO A 61 -3.44 7.66 -17.33
C PRO A 61 -3.50 8.33 -15.95
N GLU A 62 -2.68 9.36 -15.76
CA GLU A 62 -2.50 10.09 -14.49
C GLU A 62 -3.81 10.52 -13.81
N LEU A 63 -4.72 11.14 -14.55
CA LEU A 63 -5.99 11.62 -14.01
C LEU A 63 -6.87 10.48 -13.50
N ASN A 64 -6.91 9.37 -14.25
CA ASN A 64 -7.68 8.19 -13.87
C ASN A 64 -7.05 7.52 -12.64
N ALA A 65 -5.71 7.45 -12.58
CA ALA A 65 -5.01 6.90 -11.42
C ALA A 65 -5.32 7.70 -10.15
N PHE A 66 -5.38 9.04 -10.24
CA PHE A 66 -5.80 9.87 -9.12
C PHE A 66 -7.26 9.61 -8.71
N ALA A 67 -8.19 9.55 -9.68
CA ALA A 67 -9.60 9.30 -9.39
C ALA A 67 -9.82 7.93 -8.71
N VAL A 68 -9.16 6.88 -9.22
CA VAL A 68 -9.22 5.54 -8.63
C VAL A 68 -8.57 5.51 -7.25
N LEU A 69 -7.44 6.21 -7.04
CA LEU A 69 -6.82 6.33 -5.72
C LEU A 69 -7.77 6.96 -4.70
N VAL A 70 -8.44 8.06 -5.06
CA VAL A 70 -9.43 8.71 -4.18
C VAL A 70 -10.54 7.73 -3.82
N GLN A 71 -11.01 6.95 -4.79
CA GLN A 71 -12.04 5.95 -4.53
C GLN A 71 -11.56 4.83 -3.61
N LEU A 72 -10.38 4.27 -3.87
CA LEU A 72 -9.76 3.25 -3.02
C LEU A 72 -9.60 3.72 -1.57
N MET A 73 -9.17 4.97 -1.41
CA MET A 73 -8.94 5.54 -0.09
C MET A 73 -10.25 5.75 0.68
N ASN A 74 -11.27 6.27 0.01
CA ASN A 74 -12.55 6.60 0.65
C ASN A 74 -13.51 5.40 0.70
N ASP A 75 -14.01 4.98 -0.47
CA ASP A 75 -15.05 3.96 -0.58
C ASP A 75 -14.53 2.58 -0.18
N TYR A 76 -13.27 2.26 -0.51
CA TYR A 76 -12.67 0.97 -0.16
C TYR A 76 -11.97 0.99 1.20
N ARG A 77 -12.08 2.09 1.93
CA ARG A 77 -11.54 2.30 3.29
C ARG A 77 -10.04 2.07 3.42
N LEU A 78 -9.28 2.09 2.31
CA LEU A 78 -7.83 1.93 2.35
C LEU A 78 -7.16 3.04 3.17
N ARG A 79 -7.78 4.23 3.26
CA ARG A 79 -7.28 5.34 4.08
C ARG A 79 -7.12 5.00 5.55
N GLU A 80 -7.96 4.11 6.09
CA GLU A 80 -7.91 3.73 7.51
C GLU A 80 -6.59 3.05 7.87
N MET A 81 -5.96 2.36 6.91
CA MET A 81 -4.63 1.74 7.04
C MET A 81 -3.49 2.76 7.08
N TYR A 82 -3.72 3.98 6.56
CA TYR A 82 -2.70 5.01 6.41
C TYR A 82 -2.84 6.20 7.36
N LYS A 83 -3.91 6.24 8.15
CA LYS A 83 -4.08 7.28 9.18
C LYS A 83 -2.90 7.26 10.16
N PRO A 84 -2.51 8.43 10.72
CA PRO A 84 -1.35 8.52 11.61
C PRO A 84 -1.37 7.58 12.83
N SER A 85 -2.56 7.21 13.31
CA SER A 85 -2.71 6.28 14.43
C SER A 85 -2.37 4.83 14.07
N MET A 86 -2.36 4.48 12.78
CA MET A 86 -2.10 3.12 12.26
C MET A 86 -2.96 2.03 12.94
N MET A 87 -4.15 2.40 13.45
CA MET A 87 -4.99 1.46 14.22
C MET A 87 -5.44 0.28 13.37
N GLU A 88 -5.92 0.54 12.15
CA GLU A 88 -6.38 -0.52 11.24
C GLU A 88 -5.23 -1.47 10.87
N LEU A 89 -4.03 -0.93 10.65
CA LEU A 89 -2.83 -1.75 10.43
C LEU A 89 -2.53 -2.65 11.64
N GLY A 90 -2.66 -2.12 12.86
CA GLY A 90 -2.52 -2.89 14.10
C GLY A 90 -3.53 -4.03 14.21
N VAL A 91 -4.79 -3.79 13.81
CA VAL A 91 -5.83 -4.83 13.74
C VAL A 91 -5.43 -5.92 12.74
N CYS A 92 -4.95 -5.56 11.55
CA CYS A 92 -4.45 -6.54 10.57
C CYS A 92 -3.27 -7.36 11.10
N MET A 93 -2.33 -6.74 11.83
CA MET A 93 -1.20 -7.46 12.45
C MET A 93 -1.70 -8.48 13.46
N TYR A 94 -2.66 -8.10 14.31
CA TYR A 94 -3.24 -8.99 15.30
C TYR A 94 -4.00 -10.15 14.63
N GLN A 95 -4.81 -9.87 13.61
CA GLN A 95 -5.51 -10.89 12.84
C GLN A 95 -4.53 -11.86 12.18
N LEU A 96 -3.43 -11.37 11.61
CA LEU A 96 -2.38 -12.21 11.05
C LEU A 96 -1.72 -13.08 12.13
N GLU A 97 -1.45 -12.53 13.32
CA GLU A 97 -0.92 -13.32 14.44
C GLU A 97 -1.87 -14.47 14.82
N GLN A 98 -3.18 -14.21 14.90
CA GLN A 98 -4.18 -15.25 15.21
C GLN A 98 -4.28 -16.29 14.11
N LEU A 99 -4.27 -15.88 12.83
CA LEU A 99 -4.27 -16.83 11.72
C LEU A 99 -3.05 -17.75 11.73
N ILE A 100 -1.87 -17.23 12.10
CA ILE A 100 -0.67 -18.05 12.27
C ILE A 100 -0.84 -19.00 13.47
N ALA A 101 -1.42 -18.53 14.58
CA ALA A 101 -1.68 -19.37 15.75
C ALA A 101 -2.62 -20.55 15.42
N ASP A 102 -3.69 -20.29 14.67
CA ASP A 102 -4.71 -21.29 14.34
C ASP A 102 -4.23 -22.31 13.30
N ASN A 103 -3.47 -21.85 12.28
CA ASN A 103 -3.09 -22.69 11.15
C ASN A 103 -1.66 -23.25 11.25
N LEU A 104 -0.76 -22.59 12.00
CA LEU A 104 0.67 -22.90 12.09
C LEU A 104 1.17 -22.78 13.56
N PRO A 105 0.65 -23.58 14.50
CA PRO A 105 0.88 -23.41 15.95
C PRO A 105 2.35 -23.56 16.37
N GLU A 106 3.12 -24.42 15.69
CA GLU A 106 4.56 -24.56 15.94
C GLU A 106 5.32 -23.28 15.56
N LEU A 107 4.98 -22.67 14.42
CA LEU A 107 5.57 -21.41 13.96
C LEU A 107 5.18 -20.27 14.89
N TYR A 108 3.91 -20.20 15.29
CA TYR A 108 3.43 -19.22 16.26
C TYR A 108 4.22 -19.29 17.57
N THR A 109 4.39 -20.49 18.13
CA THR A 109 5.16 -20.71 19.36
C THR A 109 6.61 -20.25 19.20
N HIS A 110 7.23 -20.57 18.07
CA HIS A 110 8.58 -20.11 17.75
C HIS A 110 8.68 -18.58 17.69
N PHE A 111 7.77 -17.92 16.95
CA PHE A 111 7.73 -16.46 16.84
C PHE A 111 7.52 -15.79 18.20
N ARG A 112 6.61 -16.29 19.03
CA ARG A 112 6.38 -15.79 20.40
C ARG A 112 7.63 -15.92 21.26
N THR A 113 8.33 -17.06 21.19
CA THR A 113 9.57 -17.28 21.94
C THR A 113 10.66 -16.29 21.55
N GLN A 114 10.74 -15.93 20.27
CA GLN A 114 11.72 -14.97 19.74
C GLN A 114 11.25 -13.51 19.80
N SER A 115 10.06 -13.23 20.36
CA SER A 115 9.42 -11.89 20.31
C SER A 115 9.31 -11.33 18.87
N PHE A 116 9.10 -12.22 17.90
CA PHE A 116 9.02 -11.89 16.47
C PHE A 116 7.59 -11.58 16.05
N ALA A 117 7.14 -10.36 16.34
CA ALA A 117 5.78 -9.92 16.05
C ALA A 117 5.54 -9.65 14.54
N PRO A 118 4.30 -9.83 14.02
CA PRO A 118 3.97 -9.53 12.63
C PRO A 118 4.31 -8.11 12.18
N SER A 119 4.22 -7.13 13.07
CA SER A 119 4.55 -5.74 12.77
C SER A 119 6.00 -5.54 12.26
N LEU A 120 6.91 -6.46 12.60
CA LEU A 120 8.31 -6.41 12.18
C LEU A 120 8.54 -6.77 10.70
N TYR A 121 7.65 -7.58 10.10
CA TYR A 121 7.87 -8.09 8.74
C TYR A 121 6.67 -7.88 7.80
N ALA A 122 5.44 -7.85 8.32
CA ALA A 122 4.23 -7.84 7.51
C ALA A 122 3.69 -6.42 7.25
N SER A 123 4.12 -5.40 8.01
CA SER A 123 3.61 -4.03 7.86
C SER A 123 3.68 -3.53 6.40
N ALA A 124 4.80 -3.77 5.73
CA ALA A 124 4.97 -3.40 4.33
C ALA A 124 4.03 -4.15 3.37
N TRP A 125 3.65 -5.39 3.70
CA TRP A 125 2.76 -6.19 2.86
C TRP A 125 1.39 -5.54 2.75
N PHE A 126 0.81 -5.13 3.88
CA PHE A 126 -0.50 -4.47 3.90
C PHE A 126 -0.42 -3.04 3.34
N LEU A 127 0.59 -2.27 3.75
CA LEU A 127 0.75 -0.87 3.32
C LEU A 127 1.04 -0.72 1.81
N THR A 128 1.45 -1.79 1.13
CA THR A 128 1.77 -1.76 -0.30
C THR A 128 0.91 -2.72 -1.13
N LEU A 129 -0.11 -3.35 -0.52
CA LEU A 129 -0.89 -4.42 -1.15
C LEU A 129 0.02 -5.47 -1.82
N PHE A 130 1.06 -5.87 -1.10
CA PHE A 130 2.07 -6.86 -1.50
C PHE A 130 2.91 -6.48 -2.72
N SER A 131 2.80 -5.27 -3.26
CA SER A 131 3.51 -4.85 -4.46
C SER A 131 5.03 -4.78 -4.30
N THR A 132 5.51 -4.74 -3.05
CA THR A 132 6.95 -4.72 -2.73
C THR A 132 7.57 -6.11 -2.63
N ILE A 133 6.76 -7.15 -2.39
CA ILE A 133 7.23 -8.53 -2.18
C ILE A 133 6.87 -9.45 -3.35
N LEU A 134 5.76 -9.17 -4.05
CA LEU A 134 5.28 -9.97 -5.18
C LEU A 134 5.73 -9.38 -6.52
N PRO A 135 5.93 -10.22 -7.55
CA PRO A 135 6.06 -9.76 -8.93
C PRO A 135 4.85 -8.93 -9.35
N ILE A 136 5.07 -7.92 -10.21
CA ILE A 136 4.03 -6.97 -10.65
C ILE A 136 2.75 -7.68 -11.12
N PRO A 137 2.78 -8.72 -11.98
CA PRO A 137 1.56 -9.42 -12.40
C PRO A 137 0.77 -10.04 -11.24
N CYS A 138 1.44 -10.50 -10.19
CA CYS A 138 0.78 -11.04 -9.00
C CYS A 138 0.21 -9.91 -8.13
N ALA A 139 0.96 -8.83 -7.94
CA ALA A 139 0.49 -7.66 -7.21
C ALA A 139 -0.74 -7.02 -7.86
N THR A 140 -0.79 -6.96 -9.19
CA THR A 140 -1.99 -6.48 -9.91
C THR A 140 -3.20 -7.39 -9.66
N ARG A 141 -3.02 -8.71 -9.55
CA ARG A 141 -4.13 -9.62 -9.19
C ARG A 141 -4.62 -9.41 -7.77
N VAL A 142 -3.71 -9.19 -6.82
CA VAL A 142 -4.08 -8.84 -5.44
C VAL A 142 -4.92 -7.55 -5.43
N MET A 143 -4.54 -6.56 -6.24
CA MET A 143 -5.30 -5.33 -6.40
C MET A 143 -6.69 -5.58 -7.04
N ASP A 144 -6.77 -6.42 -8.06
CA ASP A 144 -8.06 -6.84 -8.65
C ASP A 144 -8.97 -7.46 -7.59
N PHE A 145 -8.47 -8.39 -6.78
CA PHE A 145 -9.23 -9.02 -5.71
C PHE A 145 -9.66 -8.01 -4.65
N TYR A 146 -8.77 -7.09 -4.27
CA TYR A 146 -9.10 -6.03 -3.30
C TYR A 146 -10.26 -5.16 -3.80
N ILE A 147 -10.24 -4.76 -5.08
CA ILE A 147 -11.31 -3.97 -5.69
C ILE A 147 -12.59 -4.79 -5.83
N VAL A 148 -12.53 -6.06 -6.21
CA VAL A 148 -13.74 -6.88 -6.40
C VAL A 148 -14.41 -7.19 -5.06
N GLU A 149 -13.67 -7.71 -4.09
CA GLU A 149 -14.21 -8.16 -2.80
C GLU A 149 -14.80 -7.01 -1.98
N VAL A 150 -14.10 -5.88 -1.87
CA VAL A 150 -14.58 -4.74 -1.09
C VAL A 150 -15.79 -4.06 -1.76
N CYS A 151 -15.86 -4.08 -3.10
CA CYS A 151 -17.04 -3.63 -3.83
C CYS A 151 -18.26 -4.55 -3.58
N PHE A 152 -18.05 -5.86 -3.40
CA PHE A 152 -19.11 -6.79 -3.01
C PHE A 152 -19.67 -6.56 -1.60
N TYR A 153 -18.86 -6.09 -0.64
CA TYR A 153 -19.35 -5.71 0.70
C TYR A 153 -20.22 -4.44 0.69
N PHE A 154 -20.11 -3.58 -0.32
CA PHE A 154 -20.91 -2.35 -0.48
C PHE A 154 -22.23 -2.53 -1.24
N LEU A 155 -22.40 -3.64 -1.97
CA LEU A 155 -23.62 -3.99 -2.71
C LEU A 155 -24.61 -4.85 -1.88
N LYS A 156 -24.37 -4.97 -0.57
CA LYS A 156 -25.31 -5.53 0.42
C LYS A 156 -25.64 -4.49 1.46
#